data_AF-A0A7K0A524-F1
#
_entry.id   AF-A0A7K0A524-F1
#
_cell.length_a   1.000
_cell.length_b   1.000
_cell.length_c   1.000
_cell.angle_alpha   90.00
_cell.angle_beta   90.00
_cell.angle_gamma   90.00
#
_symmetry.space_group_name_H-M   'P 1'
#
loop_
_entity.id
_entity.type
_entity.pdbx_description
1 polymer ?
#
loop_
_entity_poly.entity_id
_entity_poly.type
_entity_poly.pdbx_seq_one_letter_code
_entity_poly.pdbx_strand_id
1 'polypeptide(L)'
;MLAARRAYSDAVRWARASRRNKLPPAAFARGAFLHSLMLGVLLMASFGLMSPKSFGSPGSRALGSGWGTLSMVVVLVAAVLHFAVRRRRLVRLWDLVRGTLRGAPADEGYEGTMNALSSCPGPLRARFAIMWVWLPLAVGAIAMLLACSAGYFFVDAVLARFDVGLGQVLYGLSFALASLLVFLAVAPRLLSWRVAYAANRDATSY
;
A
#
# COMPACT_ATOMS: atom_id res chain seq x y z
N MET A 1 -4.32 -28.33 -24.92
CA MET A 1 -4.46 -26.87 -24.65
C MET A 1 -5.70 -26.49 -23.85
N LEU A 2 -6.88 -27.08 -24.11
CA LEU A 2 -8.12 -26.78 -23.36
C LEU A 2 -8.02 -27.06 -21.85
N ALA A 3 -7.42 -28.18 -21.45
CA ALA A 3 -7.22 -28.53 -20.04
C ALA A 3 -6.37 -27.50 -19.27
N ALA A 4 -5.25 -27.05 -19.88
CA ALA A 4 -4.38 -26.02 -19.30
C ALA A 4 -5.10 -24.66 -19.11
N ARG A 5 -5.97 -24.27 -20.05
CA ARG A 5 -6.77 -23.05 -19.91
C ARG A 5 -7.82 -23.16 -18.80
N ARG A 6 -8.44 -24.34 -18.65
CA ARG A 6 -9.38 -24.63 -17.56
C ARG A 6 -8.68 -24.55 -16.21
N ALA A 7 -7.54 -25.22 -16.06
CA ALA A 7 -6.71 -25.15 -14.86
C ALA A 7 -6.33 -23.71 -14.48
N TYR A 8 -5.90 -22.89 -15.46
CA TYR A 8 -5.64 -21.47 -15.21
C TYR A 8 -6.90 -20.70 -14.77
N SER A 9 -8.06 -20.95 -15.39
CA SER A 9 -9.31 -20.31 -14.99
C SER A 9 -9.77 -20.72 -13.60
N ASP A 10 -9.54 -21.98 -13.22
CA ASP A 10 -9.84 -22.52 -11.89
C ASP A 10 -8.91 -21.87 -10.84
N ALA A 11 -7.62 -21.75 -11.14
CA ALA A 11 -6.67 -21.04 -10.26
C ALA A 11 -7.10 -19.59 -10.01
N VAL A 12 -7.52 -18.87 -11.06
CA VAL A 12 -8.05 -17.51 -10.93
C VAL A 12 -9.34 -17.47 -10.12
N ARG A 13 -10.23 -18.45 -10.29
CA ARG A 13 -11.49 -18.55 -9.54
C ARG A 13 -11.21 -18.76 -8.05
N TRP A 14 -10.35 -19.70 -7.69
CA TRP A 14 -9.97 -19.99 -6.31
C TRP A 14 -9.25 -18.81 -5.65
N ALA A 15 -8.32 -18.17 -6.36
CA ALA A 15 -7.64 -16.97 -5.87
C ALA A 15 -8.65 -15.84 -5.56
N ARG A 16 -9.66 -15.64 -6.39
CA ARG A 16 -10.75 -14.67 -6.13
C ARG A 16 -11.64 -15.09 -4.96
N ALA A 17 -11.95 -16.38 -4.85
CA ALA A 17 -12.80 -16.91 -3.78
C ALA A 17 -12.17 -16.73 -2.40
N SER A 18 -10.83 -16.74 -2.28
CA SER A 18 -10.10 -16.43 -1.03
C SER A 18 -10.38 -15.04 -0.45
N ARG A 19 -11.12 -14.19 -1.18
CA ARG A 19 -11.54 -12.85 -0.75
C ARG A 19 -12.85 -12.85 0.03
N ARG A 20 -13.67 -13.89 -0.07
CA ARG A 20 -15.13 -13.85 0.24
C ARG A 20 -15.44 -13.43 1.69
N ASN A 21 -14.51 -13.65 2.62
CA ASN A 21 -14.66 -13.31 4.05
C ASN A 21 -13.78 -12.12 4.50
N LYS A 22 -13.32 -11.27 3.56
CA LYS A 22 -12.39 -10.16 3.85
C LYS A 22 -13.08 -8.79 3.81
N LEU A 23 -12.38 -7.79 4.36
CA LEU A 23 -12.76 -6.37 4.36
C LEU A 23 -13.26 -5.90 2.98
N PRO A 24 -14.30 -5.03 2.92
CA PRO A 24 -14.77 -4.51 1.67
C PRO A 24 -13.66 -3.70 0.98
N PRO A 25 -13.55 -3.75 -0.36
CA PRO A 25 -12.45 -3.10 -1.09
C PRO A 25 -12.29 -1.61 -0.79
N ALA A 26 -13.41 -0.90 -0.60
CA ALA A 26 -13.39 0.51 -0.25
C ALA A 26 -12.81 0.78 1.14
N ALA A 27 -13.13 -0.05 2.15
CA ALA A 27 -12.55 0.10 3.48
C ALA A 27 -11.06 -0.24 3.48
N PHE A 28 -10.66 -1.25 2.71
CA PHE A 28 -9.24 -1.54 2.49
C PHE A 28 -8.52 -0.35 1.84
N ALA A 29 -9.06 0.18 0.74
CA ALA A 29 -8.44 1.28 0.00
C ALA A 29 -8.31 2.55 0.85
N ARG A 30 -9.38 2.95 1.57
CA ARG A 30 -9.33 4.09 2.51
C ARG A 30 -8.31 3.88 3.61
N GLY A 31 -8.25 2.67 4.15
CA GLY A 31 -7.25 2.29 5.14
C GLY A 31 -5.83 2.41 4.57
N ALA A 32 -5.55 1.76 3.44
CA ALA A 32 -4.23 1.77 2.80
C ALA A 32 -3.78 3.18 2.40
N PHE A 33 -4.69 3.99 1.85
CA PHE A 33 -4.48 5.40 1.55
C PHE A 33 -4.09 6.17 2.82
N LEU A 34 -4.89 6.07 3.89
CA LEU A 34 -4.64 6.83 5.11
C LEU A 34 -3.31 6.48 5.77
N HIS A 35 -2.96 5.18 5.85
CA HIS A 35 -1.67 4.79 6.42
C HIS A 35 -0.49 5.26 5.54
N SER A 36 -0.62 5.19 4.22
CA SER A 36 0.41 5.68 3.29
C SER A 36 0.57 7.21 3.37
N LEU A 37 -0.55 7.94 3.46
CA LEU A 37 -0.55 9.39 3.64
C LEU A 37 0.13 9.79 4.95
N MET A 38 -0.25 9.15 6.06
CA MET A 38 0.34 9.41 7.38
C MET A 38 1.82 9.01 7.43
N LEU A 39 2.23 7.98 6.69
CA LEU A 39 3.64 7.63 6.53
C LEU A 39 4.40 8.73 5.79
N GLY A 40 3.83 9.28 4.71
CA GLY A 40 4.40 10.44 4.01
C GLY A 40 4.56 11.65 4.94
N VAL A 41 3.50 11.99 5.68
CA VAL A 41 3.54 13.08 6.67
C VAL A 41 4.61 12.84 7.74
N LEU A 42 4.67 11.62 8.28
CA LEU A 42 5.67 11.23 9.29
C LEU A 42 7.10 11.40 8.76
N LEU A 43 7.38 10.87 7.57
CA LEU A 43 8.70 10.95 6.94
C LEU A 43 9.10 12.39 6.66
N MET A 44 8.19 13.19 6.10
CA MET A 44 8.47 14.58 5.75
C MET A 44 8.66 15.45 7.00
N ALA A 45 7.83 15.31 8.03
CA ALA A 45 8.02 16.02 9.29
C ALA A 45 9.35 15.63 9.96
N SER A 46 9.72 14.34 9.92
CA SER A 46 11.00 13.87 10.46
C SER A 46 12.19 14.46 9.70
N PHE A 47 12.17 14.43 8.36
CA PHE A 47 13.23 15.01 7.54
C PHE A 47 13.33 16.53 7.71
N GLY A 48 12.20 17.23 7.86
CA GLY A 48 12.18 18.66 8.13
C GLY A 48 12.86 19.03 9.44
N LEU A 49 12.64 18.24 10.50
CA LEU A 49 13.28 18.46 11.80
C LEU A 49 14.75 18.04 11.82
N MET A 50 15.12 16.96 11.13
CA MET A 50 16.50 16.46 11.10
C MET A 50 17.42 17.26 10.16
N SER A 51 16.88 17.79 9.05
CA SER A 51 17.65 18.60 8.10
C SER A 51 16.87 19.83 7.63
N PRO A 52 16.69 20.85 8.50
CA PRO A 52 15.92 22.05 8.17
C PRO A 52 16.46 22.82 6.96
N LYS A 53 17.78 22.76 6.73
CA LYS A 53 18.46 23.48 5.64
C LYS A 53 18.20 22.87 4.27
N SER A 54 17.89 21.58 4.20
CA SER A 54 17.61 20.84 2.96
C SER A 54 16.13 20.71 2.67
N PHE A 55 15.27 21.16 3.58
CA PHE A 55 13.83 21.07 3.42
C PHE A 55 13.35 22.16 2.45
N GLY A 56 12.57 21.78 1.43
CA GLY A 56 12.15 22.62 0.31
C GLY A 56 11.48 23.94 0.74
N SER A 57 11.42 24.93 -0.17
CA SER A 57 10.90 26.27 0.12
C SER A 57 9.46 26.22 0.67
N PRO A 58 9.16 26.88 1.82
CA PRO A 58 9.94 27.93 2.50
C PRO A 58 10.89 27.42 3.62
N GLY A 59 11.16 26.12 3.64
CA GLY A 59 11.70 25.27 4.71
C GLY A 59 12.77 25.85 5.63
N SER A 60 13.89 26.36 5.12
CA SER A 60 14.98 26.80 6.03
C SER A 60 14.65 28.06 6.83
N ARG A 61 13.89 29.01 6.26
CA ARG A 61 13.44 30.22 6.98
C ARG A 61 12.21 29.97 7.84
N ALA A 62 11.28 29.14 7.35
CA ALA A 62 10.07 28.78 8.09
C ALA A 62 10.40 28.01 9.38
N LEU A 63 11.33 27.05 9.32
CA LEU A 63 11.77 26.25 10.46
C LEU A 63 12.70 27.01 11.42
N GLY A 64 13.39 28.05 10.94
CA GLY A 64 14.11 28.99 11.80
C GLY A 64 13.21 29.84 12.70
N SER A 65 11.91 29.91 12.38
CA SER A 65 10.91 30.49 13.28
C SER A 65 10.43 29.44 14.29
N GLY A 66 10.30 29.81 15.57
CA GLY A 66 9.80 28.90 16.61
C GLY A 66 8.43 28.29 16.27
N TRP A 67 7.63 29.00 15.48
CA TRP A 67 6.32 28.53 15.02
C TRP A 67 6.40 27.38 14.02
N GLY A 68 7.28 27.46 13.02
CA GLY A 68 7.44 26.39 12.02
C GLY A 68 7.92 25.09 12.67
N THR A 69 8.85 25.20 13.61
CA THR A 69 9.32 24.05 14.40
C THR A 69 8.20 23.47 15.27
N LEU A 70 7.44 24.30 15.98
CA LEU A 70 6.31 23.85 16.81
C LEU A 70 5.27 23.09 15.96
N SER A 71 4.85 23.66 14.83
CA SER A 71 3.87 23.04 13.94
C SER A 71 4.35 21.69 13.41
N MET A 72 5.65 21.57 13.06
CA MET A 72 6.24 20.29 12.67
C MET A 72 6.24 19.25 13.77
N VAL A 73 6.57 19.63 15.00
CA VAL A 73 6.50 18.73 16.15
C VAL A 73 5.06 18.24 16.37
N VAL A 74 4.07 19.12 16.28
CA VAL A 74 2.65 18.75 16.41
C VAL A 74 2.24 17.77 15.32
N VAL A 75 2.59 18.04 14.05
CA VAL A 75 2.30 17.15 12.92
C VAL A 75 2.99 15.79 13.09
N LEU A 76 4.26 15.79 13.51
CA LEU A 76 5.02 14.57 13.79
C LEU A 76 4.35 13.75 14.90
N VAL A 77 4.02 14.37 16.03
CA VAL A 77 3.36 13.72 17.17
C VAL A 77 2.01 13.14 16.75
N ALA A 78 1.20 13.89 15.98
CA ALA A 78 -0.08 13.40 15.47
C ALA A 78 0.10 12.16 14.56
N ALA A 79 1.09 12.16 13.67
CA ALA A 79 1.40 11.02 12.83
C ALA A 79 1.89 9.82 13.65
N VAL A 80 2.78 10.02 14.63
CA VAL A 80 3.24 8.97 15.55
C VAL A 80 2.07 8.38 16.35
N LEU A 81 1.18 9.22 16.89
CA LEU A 81 0.00 8.79 17.62
C LEU A 81 -0.94 7.96 16.74
N HIS A 82 -1.12 8.34 15.46
CA HIS A 82 -1.88 7.54 14.50
C HIS A 82 -1.35 6.11 14.40
N PHE A 83 -0.03 5.94 14.27
CA PHE A 83 0.61 4.62 14.22
C PHE A 83 0.58 3.89 15.57
N ALA A 84 0.76 4.61 16.69
CA ALA A 84 0.74 4.04 18.03
C ALA A 84 -0.62 3.42 18.38
N VAL A 85 -1.72 4.15 18.13
CA VAL A 85 -3.09 3.68 18.34
C VAL A 85 -3.39 2.44 17.48
N ARG A 86 -2.74 2.32 16.32
CA ARG A 86 -2.95 1.23 15.36
C ARG A 86 -1.87 0.15 15.42
N ARG A 87 -0.91 0.24 16.34
CA ARG A 87 0.26 -0.63 16.45
C ARG A 87 -0.13 -2.11 16.44
N ARG A 88 -1.09 -2.50 17.28
CA ARG A 88 -1.54 -3.91 17.38
C ARG A 88 -2.03 -4.45 16.03
N ARG A 89 -2.76 -3.63 15.27
CA ARG A 89 -3.26 -4.00 13.94
C ARG A 89 -2.12 -4.12 12.94
N LEU A 90 -1.17 -3.18 12.96
CA LEU A 90 -0.02 -3.18 12.05
C LEU A 90 0.93 -4.36 12.32
N VAL A 91 1.20 -4.66 13.59
CA VAL A 91 1.99 -5.84 13.98
C VAL A 91 1.32 -7.12 13.50
N ARG A 92 0.00 -7.29 13.73
CA ARG A 92 -0.73 -8.45 13.20
C ARG A 92 -0.63 -8.55 11.67
N LEU A 93 -0.79 -7.44 10.95
CA LEU A 93 -0.65 -7.43 9.49
C LEU A 93 0.75 -7.85 9.05
N TRP A 94 1.78 -7.36 9.75
CA TRP A 94 3.16 -7.71 9.48
C TRP A 94 3.44 -9.20 9.75
N ASP A 95 2.96 -9.74 10.86
CA ASP A 95 3.11 -11.16 11.18
C ASP A 95 2.39 -12.05 10.16
N LEU A 96 1.22 -11.62 9.68
CA LEU A 96 0.50 -12.30 8.60
C LEU A 96 1.29 -12.30 7.29
N VAL A 97 1.90 -11.17 6.90
CA VAL A 97 2.75 -11.10 5.71
C VAL A 97 3.97 -12.00 5.87
N ARG A 98 4.70 -11.87 6.99
CA ARG A 98 5.88 -12.68 7.31
C ARG A 98 5.56 -14.18 7.33
N GLY A 99 4.44 -14.56 7.93
CA GLY A 99 3.96 -15.94 7.96
C GLY A 99 3.70 -16.49 6.56
N THR A 100 3.18 -15.65 5.65
CA THR A 100 2.93 -16.04 4.24
C THR A 100 4.21 -16.23 3.44
N LEU A 101 5.24 -15.44 3.74
CA LEU A 101 6.55 -15.60 3.10
C LEU A 101 7.21 -16.93 3.53
N ARG A 102 6.85 -17.46 4.71
CA ARG A 102 7.49 -18.64 5.31
C ARG A 102 6.66 -19.92 5.17
N GLY A 103 5.33 -19.86 5.13
CA GLY A 103 4.48 -21.05 5.11
C GLY A 103 3.13 -20.85 4.39
N ALA A 104 2.46 -21.98 4.17
CA ALA A 104 1.15 -22.04 3.53
C ALA A 104 0.08 -21.39 4.42
N PRO A 105 -0.75 -20.48 3.88
CA PRO A 105 -1.87 -19.93 4.62
C PRO A 105 -2.98 -20.98 4.79
N ALA A 106 -3.57 -21.05 5.99
CA ALA A 106 -4.78 -21.83 6.26
C ALA A 106 -6.00 -21.16 5.62
N ASP A 107 -6.12 -21.26 4.30
CA ASP A 107 -7.19 -20.69 3.47
C ASP A 107 -7.58 -21.73 2.41
N GLU A 108 -8.85 -22.11 2.32
CA GLU A 108 -9.32 -23.09 1.31
C GLU A 108 -9.00 -22.65 -0.12
N GLY A 109 -8.95 -21.34 -0.36
CA GLY A 109 -8.55 -20.79 -1.66
C GLY A 109 -7.08 -21.06 -2.00
N TYR A 110 -6.22 -21.33 -1.02
CA TYR A 110 -4.81 -21.67 -1.24
C TYR A 110 -4.65 -23.02 -1.91
N GLU A 111 -5.22 -24.09 -1.34
CA GLU A 111 -5.08 -25.44 -1.90
C GLU A 111 -5.68 -25.51 -3.31
N GLY A 112 -6.88 -24.94 -3.50
CA GLY A 112 -7.54 -24.88 -4.79
C GLY A 112 -6.74 -24.10 -5.84
N THR A 113 -6.07 -23.01 -5.45
CA THR A 113 -5.21 -22.24 -6.35
C THR A 113 -3.92 -23.01 -6.67
N MET A 114 -3.27 -23.60 -5.66
CA MET A 114 -2.01 -24.33 -5.82
C MET A 114 -2.19 -25.55 -6.73
N ASN A 115 -3.21 -26.39 -6.48
CA ASN A 115 -3.48 -27.59 -7.27
C ASN A 115 -3.81 -27.26 -8.73
N ALA A 116 -4.53 -26.15 -8.97
CA ALA A 116 -4.83 -25.70 -10.31
C ALA A 116 -3.59 -25.13 -11.02
N LEU A 117 -2.70 -24.44 -10.30
CA LEU A 117 -1.45 -23.89 -10.86
C LEU A 117 -0.42 -24.97 -11.15
N SER A 118 -0.29 -26.01 -10.33
CA SER A 118 0.64 -27.12 -10.59
C SER A 118 0.30 -27.86 -11.89
N SER A 119 -0.98 -27.86 -12.27
CA SER A 119 -1.47 -28.40 -13.55
C SER A 119 -1.28 -27.46 -14.74
N CYS A 120 -0.78 -26.24 -14.53
CA CYS A 120 -0.57 -25.25 -15.59
C CYS A 120 0.83 -25.34 -16.21
N PRO A 121 0.96 -25.19 -17.55
CA PRO A 121 2.25 -25.05 -18.19
C PRO A 121 2.94 -23.75 -17.77
N GLY A 122 4.28 -23.72 -17.85
CA GLY A 122 5.13 -22.60 -17.43
C GLY A 122 4.63 -21.20 -17.84
N PRO A 123 4.26 -20.95 -19.11
CA PRO A 123 3.78 -19.63 -19.54
C PRO A 123 2.52 -19.15 -18.82
N LEU A 124 1.58 -20.06 -18.48
CA LEU A 124 0.36 -19.70 -17.77
C LEU A 124 0.62 -19.46 -16.27
N ARG A 125 1.56 -20.20 -15.67
CA ARG A 125 2.05 -19.93 -14.30
C ARG A 125 2.72 -18.56 -14.23
N ALA A 126 3.61 -18.23 -15.18
CA ALA A 126 4.26 -16.93 -15.25
C ALA A 126 3.24 -15.78 -15.42
N ARG A 127 2.24 -15.96 -16.28
CA ARG A 127 1.13 -15.00 -16.42
C ARG A 127 0.37 -14.80 -15.10
N PHE A 128 0.11 -15.88 -14.36
CA PHE A 128 -0.55 -15.80 -13.07
C PHE A 128 0.31 -14.99 -12.09
N ALA A 129 1.60 -15.32 -11.95
CA ALA A 129 2.54 -14.60 -11.10
C ALA A 129 2.55 -13.09 -11.41
N ILE A 130 2.67 -12.72 -12.68
CA ILE A 130 2.65 -11.31 -13.10
C ILE A 130 1.33 -10.64 -12.67
N MET A 131 0.19 -11.23 -13.00
CA MET A 131 -1.11 -10.57 -12.85
C MET A 131 -1.65 -10.53 -11.42
N TRP A 132 -1.30 -11.52 -10.60
CA TRP A 132 -1.86 -11.73 -9.26
C TRP A 132 -0.87 -11.51 -8.13
N VAL A 133 0.43 -11.59 -8.40
CA VAL A 133 1.48 -11.40 -7.40
C VAL A 133 2.18 -10.06 -7.60
N TRP A 134 2.82 -9.86 -8.76
CA TRP A 134 3.74 -8.74 -8.96
C TRP A 134 3.03 -7.45 -9.34
N LEU A 135 2.12 -7.49 -10.33
CA LEU A 135 1.41 -6.32 -10.81
C LEU A 135 0.58 -5.64 -9.69
N PRO A 136 -0.19 -6.36 -8.85
CA PRO A 136 -0.93 -5.72 -7.76
C PRO A 136 -0.01 -5.04 -6.73
N LEU A 137 1.15 -5.65 -6.46
CA LEU A 137 2.12 -5.11 -5.52
C LEU A 137 2.80 -3.86 -6.09
N ALA A 138 3.21 -3.89 -7.36
CA ALA A 138 3.77 -2.73 -8.06
C ALA A 138 2.77 -1.56 -8.13
N VAL A 139 1.53 -1.83 -8.51
CA VAL A 139 0.45 -0.82 -8.55
C VAL A 139 0.13 -0.29 -7.16
N GLY A 140 0.13 -1.15 -6.13
CA GLY A 140 -0.01 -0.74 -4.74
C GLY A 140 1.13 0.15 -4.25
N ALA A 141 2.38 -0.13 -4.65
CA ALA A 141 3.53 0.70 -4.35
C ALA A 141 3.44 2.09 -5.01
N ILE A 142 2.97 2.16 -6.26
CA ILE A 142 2.69 3.43 -6.94
C ILE A 142 1.62 4.22 -6.16
N ALA A 143 0.52 3.58 -5.76
CA ALA A 143 -0.51 4.23 -4.96
C ALA A 143 0.02 4.75 -3.62
N MET A 144 0.88 3.98 -2.96
CA MET A 144 1.57 4.40 -1.74
C MET A 144 2.46 5.62 -1.97
N LEU A 145 3.26 5.64 -3.03
CA LEU A 145 4.10 6.79 -3.38
C LEU A 145 3.26 8.05 -3.63
N LEU A 146 2.15 7.94 -4.38
CA LEU A 146 1.23 9.05 -4.61
C LEU A 146 0.63 9.59 -3.29
N ALA A 147 0.25 8.71 -2.35
CA ALA A 147 -0.23 9.12 -1.03
C ALA A 147 0.88 9.81 -0.21
N CYS A 148 2.11 9.30 -0.25
CA CYS A 148 3.24 9.93 0.41
C CYS A 148 3.50 11.34 -0.15
N SER A 149 3.41 11.52 -1.48
CA SER A 149 3.53 12.82 -2.13
C SER A 149 2.42 13.79 -1.71
N ALA A 150 1.18 13.31 -1.54
CA ALA A 150 0.12 14.14 -0.97
C ALA A 150 0.45 14.59 0.46
N GLY A 151 1.11 13.73 1.25
CA GLY A 151 1.62 14.05 2.58
C GLY A 151 2.68 15.15 2.56
N TYR A 152 3.57 15.16 1.56
CA TYR A 152 4.53 16.25 1.35
C TYR A 152 3.82 17.60 1.15
N PHE A 153 2.84 17.68 0.23
CA PHE A 153 2.12 18.92 -0.03
C PHE A 153 1.34 19.42 1.19
N PHE A 154 0.82 18.50 2.02
CA PHE A 154 0.19 18.85 3.29
C PHE A 154 1.19 19.46 4.28
N VAL A 155 2.34 18.83 4.48
CA VAL A 155 3.38 19.31 5.39
C VAL A 155 3.90 20.68 4.95
N ASP A 156 4.10 20.86 3.64
CA ASP A 156 4.53 22.12 3.07
C ASP A 156 3.48 23.23 3.28
N ALA A 157 2.19 22.91 3.10
CA ALA A 157 1.11 23.85 3.39
C ALA A 157 1.05 24.25 4.86
N VAL A 158 1.29 23.33 5.79
CA VAL A 158 1.36 23.65 7.23
C VAL A 158 2.51 24.62 7.52
N LEU A 159 3.69 24.43 6.93
CA LEU A 159 4.82 25.34 7.11
C LEU A 159 4.55 26.72 6.53
N ALA A 160 3.87 26.79 5.39
CA ALA A 160 3.43 28.02 4.76
C ALA A 160 2.22 28.66 5.46
N ARG A 161 1.76 28.13 6.62
CA ARG A 161 0.55 28.60 7.33
C ARG A 161 -0.70 28.59 6.46
N PHE A 162 -0.76 27.64 5.52
CA PHE A 162 -1.78 27.53 4.48
C PHE A 162 -1.84 28.71 3.51
N ASP A 163 -0.84 29.60 3.51
CA ASP A 163 -0.64 30.62 2.47
C ASP A 163 0.04 29.99 1.25
N VAL A 164 -0.69 29.10 0.59
CA VAL A 164 -0.23 28.33 -0.57
C VAL A 164 -1.05 28.68 -1.80
N GLY A 165 -0.38 28.78 -2.94
CA GLY A 165 -1.06 29.00 -4.22
C GLY A 165 -2.00 27.85 -4.57
N LEU A 166 -3.06 28.15 -5.33
CA LEU A 166 -4.06 27.16 -5.79
C LEU A 166 -3.41 25.92 -6.43
N GLY A 167 -2.32 26.10 -7.17
CA GLY A 167 -1.58 25.00 -7.80
C GLY A 167 -1.13 23.94 -6.80
N GLN A 168 -0.61 24.33 -5.65
CA GLN A 168 -0.15 23.40 -4.61
C GLN A 168 -1.30 22.57 -4.04
N VAL A 169 -2.45 23.22 -3.79
CA VAL A 169 -3.66 22.54 -3.31
C VAL A 169 -4.15 21.55 -4.37
N LEU A 170 -4.19 21.95 -5.64
CA LEU A 170 -4.61 21.09 -6.74
C LEU A 170 -3.68 19.88 -6.91
N TYR A 171 -2.36 20.06 -6.81
CA TYR A 171 -1.42 18.94 -6.84
C TYR A 171 -1.66 17.98 -5.68
N GLY A 172 -1.72 18.49 -4.44
CA GLY A 172 -1.96 17.66 -3.25
C GLY A 172 -3.25 16.84 -3.35
N LEU A 173 -4.36 17.47 -3.78
CA LEU A 173 -5.64 16.80 -3.99
C LEU A 173 -5.59 15.79 -5.15
N SER A 174 -4.91 16.12 -6.25
CA SER A 174 -4.75 15.23 -7.39
C SER A 174 -3.99 13.96 -7.01
N PHE A 175 -2.89 14.09 -6.26
CA PHE A 175 -2.13 12.95 -5.75
C PHE A 175 -2.95 12.11 -4.76
N ALA A 176 -3.70 12.76 -3.86
CA ALA A 176 -4.57 12.07 -2.92
C ALA A 176 -5.68 11.27 -3.62
N LEU A 177 -6.38 11.89 -4.57
CA LEU A 177 -7.45 11.27 -5.33
C LEU A 177 -6.92 10.13 -6.21
N ALA A 178 -5.82 10.36 -6.94
CA ALA A 178 -5.18 9.35 -7.76
C ALA A 178 -4.76 8.14 -6.92
N SER A 179 -4.10 8.36 -5.77
CA SER A 179 -3.74 7.28 -4.85
C SER A 179 -4.94 6.46 -4.40
N LEU A 180 -6.01 7.13 -3.96
CA LEU A 180 -7.23 6.45 -3.50
C LEU A 180 -7.88 5.63 -4.61
N LEU A 181 -7.98 6.16 -5.83
CA LEU A 181 -8.53 5.46 -6.99
C LEU A 181 -7.68 4.26 -7.38
N VAL A 182 -6.35 4.39 -7.37
CA VAL A 182 -5.46 3.27 -7.66
C VAL A 182 -5.59 2.18 -6.59
N PHE A 183 -5.63 2.54 -5.31
CA PHE A 183 -5.90 1.58 -4.24
C PHE A 183 -7.26 0.90 -4.40
N LEU A 184 -8.32 1.63 -4.77
CA LEU A 184 -9.64 1.05 -5.04
C LEU A 184 -9.59 0.04 -6.19
N ALA A 185 -8.88 0.35 -7.27
CA ALA A 185 -8.74 -0.54 -8.42
C ALA A 185 -7.97 -1.82 -8.07
N VAL A 186 -6.92 -1.72 -7.24
CA VAL A 186 -6.05 -2.85 -6.90
C VAL A 186 -6.47 -3.64 -5.65
N ALA A 187 -7.32 -3.06 -4.79
CA ALA A 187 -7.86 -3.65 -3.56
C ALA A 187 -8.42 -5.08 -3.74
N PRO A 188 -9.33 -5.34 -4.72
CA PRO A 188 -8.96 -6.29 -5.74
C PRO A 188 -8.17 -7.55 -5.35
N ARG A 189 -6.99 -7.52 -5.94
CA ARG A 189 -6.00 -8.56 -5.97
C ARG A 189 -5.12 -8.49 -4.72
N LEU A 190 -4.97 -7.32 -4.10
CA LEU A 190 -4.22 -7.18 -2.84
C LEU A 190 -4.85 -7.97 -1.68
N LEU A 191 -6.19 -8.01 -1.59
CA LEU A 191 -6.87 -8.80 -0.55
C LEU A 191 -6.67 -10.32 -0.69
N SER A 192 -6.44 -10.80 -1.92
CA SER A 192 -6.10 -12.20 -2.23
C SER A 192 -4.60 -12.44 -2.37
N TRP A 193 -3.77 -11.40 -2.26
CA TRP A 193 -2.36 -11.46 -2.65
C TRP A 193 -1.57 -12.49 -1.86
N ARG A 194 -1.82 -12.60 -0.55
CA ARG A 194 -1.15 -13.59 0.31
C ARG A 194 -1.36 -15.03 -0.20
N VAL A 195 -2.58 -15.37 -0.57
CA VAL A 195 -2.94 -16.69 -1.10
C VAL A 195 -2.32 -16.91 -2.47
N ALA A 196 -2.42 -15.91 -3.37
CA ALA A 196 -1.84 -15.99 -4.70
C ALA A 196 -0.31 -16.12 -4.68
N TYR A 197 0.37 -15.39 -3.78
CA TYR A 197 1.81 -15.46 -3.60
C TYR A 197 2.24 -16.85 -3.09
N ALA A 198 1.64 -17.32 -2.00
CA ALA A 198 1.99 -18.62 -1.42
C ALA A 198 1.72 -19.77 -2.40
N ALA A 199 0.54 -19.79 -3.04
CA ALA A 199 0.19 -20.81 -4.01
C ALA A 199 1.13 -20.80 -5.22
N ASN A 200 1.53 -19.61 -5.71
CA ASN A 200 2.47 -19.50 -6.81
C ASN A 200 3.87 -19.99 -6.41
N ARG A 201 4.36 -19.60 -5.23
CA ARG A 201 5.65 -20.05 -4.69
C ARG A 201 5.68 -21.58 -4.64
N ASP A 202 4.68 -22.18 -4.02
CA ASP A 202 4.67 -23.62 -3.75
C ASP A 202 4.43 -24.42 -5.04
N ALA A 203 3.55 -23.95 -5.94
CA ALA A 203 3.35 -24.57 -7.26
C ALA A 203 4.55 -24.44 -8.22
N THR A 204 5.57 -23.65 -7.88
CA THR A 204 6.83 -23.55 -8.64
C THR A 204 7.99 -24.31 -7.98
N SER A 205 7.83 -24.76 -6.74
CA SER A 205 8.82 -25.56 -6.02
C SER A 205 8.71 -27.07 -6.29
N TYR A 206 7.63 -27.50 -6.95
CA TYR A 206 7.40 -28.85 -7.48
C TYR A 206 7.44 -28.86 -9.01
#